data_AF-A0A939YM98-F1
#
_entry.id   AF-A0A939YM98-F1
#
_cell.length_a   1.000
_cell.length_b   1.000
_cell.length_c   1.000
_cell.angle_alpha   90.00
_cell.angle_beta   90.00
_cell.angle_gamma   90.00
#
_symmetry.space_group_name_H-M   'P 1'
#
loop_
_entity.id
_entity.type
_entity.pdbx_description
1 polymer ?
#
loop_
_entity_poly.entity_id
_entity_poly.type
_entity_poly.pdbx_seq_one_letter_code
_entity_poly.pdbx_strand_id
1 'polypeptide(L)'
;MRKHRRFAAILTAGLLAVTPCVSAGVAFAADETYSITINPAENDKAEHTYEAYQIFDGDLSTEGEDKILSNIVWGPGIDSSKTAALETAIKTNIFTDLTDTTAAKIAEKLKDASAAQVRQFADLIGSVGTDGKYLYLSTTKVTDATAGNGDAAVIANCDPGYYLVKDADNSLDGVESSAYTRFILRVVGDATANAKAVLPTLDKKITSSNQNDDGTANTAAIGEKVNYELTSAVPNMEGYNKYYFVINDDLSDGLSFNNDVKVYVNGAADPIASNLYEVQQGTDADGHTFQIVFKDFYTNFNNKAGQAIRVTYSATLDEDAKITNEGNPNTANLTYSNNPNYNYTGENEPGSGEPKGVTPEKTVKTYTTAVKVKKVDESNKALTGAEFTLTGADNCVKTVIVISDEFVAGTGSDATYYKLADGTFTEEEPASADDPNYADTTTKYKKTQTATTKDTSTDGVTVSCEVGTDGIAVFKGLGKGTYTLTESKTPTNYNTIEPIEFTIGTGTTQPDMTSANWSITSDETFSEADNMFVVTIKNVKGSTLPETGGIGTKLFYLFGGMLAVGSGVVLVTKKRMANIEK
;
A
#
# COMPACT_ATOMS: atom_id res chain seq x y z
N MET A 1 12.90 16.83 31.80
CA MET A 1 13.85 17.69 31.05
C MET A 1 14.79 16.80 30.24
N ARG A 2 14.49 16.58 28.95
CA ARG A 2 15.49 16.17 27.95
C ARG A 2 15.22 17.04 26.72
N LYS A 3 16.01 18.10 26.58
CA LYS A 3 15.94 19.01 25.43
C LYS A 3 16.49 18.24 24.22
N HIS A 4 15.61 17.83 23.31
CA HIS A 4 16.03 17.41 21.97
C HIS A 4 16.69 18.61 21.29
N ARG A 5 17.98 18.45 20.96
CA ARG A 5 18.75 19.43 20.21
C ARG A 5 18.17 19.47 18.79
N ARG A 6 17.72 20.65 18.37
CA ARG A 6 17.28 20.95 17.01
C ARG A 6 18.50 20.84 16.11
N PHE A 7 18.52 19.85 15.23
CA PHE A 7 19.58 19.70 14.23
C PHE A 7 19.23 20.56 13.02
N ALA A 8 20.09 21.54 12.75
CA ALA A 8 20.03 22.39 11.58
C ALA A 8 20.54 21.60 10.37
N ALA A 9 19.77 21.56 9.27
CA ALA A 9 20.35 21.26 7.97
C ALA A 9 21.14 22.50 7.58
N ILE A 10 22.44 22.49 7.85
CA ILE A 10 23.31 23.59 7.49
C ILE A 10 23.78 23.30 6.07
N LEU A 11 23.32 24.09 5.10
CA LEU A 11 24.09 24.33 3.88
C LEU A 11 25.36 25.05 4.36
N THR A 12 26.37 24.23 4.72
CA THR A 12 27.57 24.68 5.39
C THR A 12 28.54 25.04 4.29
N ALA A 13 28.63 26.32 3.98
CA ALA A 13 29.90 26.92 3.60
C ALA A 13 30.85 26.76 4.81
N GLY A 14 31.32 25.53 5.02
CA GLY A 14 32.17 25.17 6.14
C GLY A 14 33.61 25.24 5.68
N LEU A 15 34.29 26.34 6.01
CA LEU A 15 35.75 26.36 6.08
C LEU A 15 36.13 25.40 7.24
N LEU A 16 36.27 24.10 6.96
CA LEU A 16 36.56 23.07 7.95
C LEU A 16 38.04 22.66 7.92
N ALA A 17 38.51 22.30 9.11
CA ALA A 17 39.90 22.22 9.50
C ALA A 17 40.70 21.18 8.69
N VAL A 18 41.83 21.65 8.15
CA VAL A 18 42.92 20.81 7.63
C VAL A 18 43.52 20.05 8.83
N THR A 19 43.44 18.73 8.84
CA THR A 19 44.29 17.91 9.74
C THR A 19 45.68 17.78 9.12
N PRO A 20 46.78 18.08 9.84
CA PRO A 20 48.12 18.02 9.28
C PRO A 20 48.60 16.57 9.19
N CYS A 21 49.05 16.13 8.01
CA CYS A 21 49.90 14.95 7.88
C CYS A 21 51.37 15.40 7.79
N VAL A 22 52.19 14.87 8.69
CA VAL A 22 53.59 15.27 8.94
C VAL A 22 54.52 14.59 7.94
N SER A 23 55.43 15.33 7.29
CA SER A 23 56.87 15.04 7.28
C SER A 23 57.67 16.16 6.60
N ALA A 24 58.84 16.42 7.18
CA ALA A 24 59.72 17.55 6.90
C ALA A 24 60.51 17.40 5.59
N GLY A 25 60.76 18.54 4.95
CA GLY A 25 61.73 18.71 3.88
C GLY A 25 61.28 19.78 2.89
N VAL A 26 61.92 20.95 2.91
CA VAL A 26 61.75 21.95 1.85
C VAL A 26 62.31 21.39 0.55
N ALA A 27 61.41 21.10 -0.38
CA ALA A 27 61.69 20.83 -1.79
C ALA A 27 60.63 21.60 -2.59
N PHE A 28 61.02 22.25 -3.69
CA PHE A 28 60.04 22.63 -4.71
C PHE A 28 59.47 21.33 -5.27
N ALA A 29 58.24 21.00 -4.90
CA ALA A 29 57.63 19.74 -5.26
C ALA A 29 57.16 19.76 -6.72
N ALA A 30 57.30 18.61 -7.39
CA ALA A 30 56.55 18.30 -8.60
C ALA A 30 55.06 18.52 -8.35
N ASP A 31 54.28 18.90 -9.38
CA ASP A 31 52.84 19.19 -9.34
C ASP A 31 52.10 18.43 -8.20
N GLU A 32 52.00 19.06 -7.03
CA GLU A 32 51.40 18.45 -5.85
C GLU A 32 49.88 18.52 -5.99
N THR A 33 49.27 17.40 -6.31
CA THR A 33 47.81 17.26 -6.31
C THR A 33 47.32 16.65 -5.00
N TYR A 34 46.11 17.02 -4.58
CA TYR A 34 45.45 16.56 -3.37
C TYR A 34 44.11 15.87 -3.67
N SER A 35 43.40 15.46 -2.62
CA SER A 35 42.06 14.87 -2.73
C SER A 35 41.00 15.65 -1.94
N ILE A 36 39.75 15.49 -2.37
CA ILE A 36 38.55 15.92 -1.64
C ILE A 36 37.74 14.67 -1.30
N THR A 37 37.61 14.37 -0.02
CA THR A 37 36.72 13.32 0.49
C THR A 37 35.39 13.91 0.92
N ILE A 38 34.28 13.34 0.45
CA ILE A 38 32.92 13.76 0.79
C ILE A 38 32.24 12.60 1.49
N ASN A 39 31.99 12.77 2.79
CA ASN A 39 31.21 11.83 3.56
C ASN A 39 29.71 12.13 3.34
N PRO A 40 28.86 11.12 3.08
CA PRO A 40 27.43 11.32 2.86
C PRO A 40 26.71 11.77 4.14
N ALA A 41 25.48 12.27 3.97
CA ALA A 41 24.64 12.64 5.10
C ALA A 41 24.20 11.39 5.89
N GLU A 42 23.91 11.55 7.18
CA GLU A 42 23.47 10.44 8.02
C GLU A 42 22.14 9.85 7.48
N ASN A 43 22.12 8.54 7.24
CA ASN A 43 21.02 7.78 6.62
C ASN A 43 20.79 8.04 5.13
N ASP A 44 21.61 8.86 4.47
CA ASP A 44 21.61 8.95 3.02
C ASP A 44 22.42 7.77 2.45
N LYS A 45 21.73 6.92 1.69
CA LYS A 45 22.32 5.74 1.04
C LYS A 45 22.29 5.86 -0.48
N ALA A 46 21.80 6.97 -1.01
CA ALA A 46 21.74 7.21 -2.44
C ALA A 46 23.16 7.17 -3.03
N GLU A 47 23.24 6.82 -4.31
CA GLU A 47 24.47 6.97 -5.07
C GLU A 47 24.60 8.43 -5.50
N HIS A 48 25.62 9.10 -5.00
CA HIS A 48 25.98 10.47 -5.34
C HIS A 48 27.09 10.47 -6.38
N THR A 49 26.95 11.31 -7.40
CA THR A 49 28.06 11.62 -8.33
C THR A 49 28.44 13.07 -8.13
N TYR A 50 29.64 13.32 -7.60
CA TYR A 50 30.13 14.66 -7.30
C TYR A 50 31.04 15.19 -8.40
N GLU A 51 30.82 16.46 -8.76
CA GLU A 51 31.64 17.25 -9.67
C GLU A 51 32.38 18.33 -8.87
N ALA A 52 33.64 18.59 -9.20
CA ALA A 52 34.45 19.64 -8.58
C ALA A 52 35.02 20.61 -9.61
N TYR A 53 34.75 21.89 -9.42
CA TYR A 53 35.22 22.98 -10.28
C TYR A 53 36.19 23.86 -9.50
N GLN A 54 37.44 23.99 -9.95
CA GLN A 54 38.41 24.91 -9.34
C GLN A 54 37.98 26.35 -9.67
N ILE A 55 37.42 27.03 -8.68
CA ILE A 55 36.89 28.40 -8.83
C ILE A 55 37.95 29.47 -8.56
N PHE A 56 38.92 29.19 -7.69
CA PHE A 56 40.12 30.01 -7.53
C PHE A 56 41.36 29.13 -7.62
N ASP A 57 42.31 29.57 -8.43
CA ASP A 57 43.65 28.99 -8.57
C ASP A 57 44.66 29.94 -7.93
N GLY A 58 45.85 29.44 -7.57
CA GLY A 58 46.91 30.24 -7.00
C GLY A 58 48.17 29.47 -6.66
N ASP A 59 49.22 30.22 -6.36
CA ASP A 59 50.52 29.66 -6.03
C ASP A 59 50.53 29.19 -4.58
N LEU A 60 50.71 27.89 -4.39
CA LEU A 60 50.87 27.29 -3.08
C LEU A 60 52.27 27.59 -2.53
N SER A 61 52.31 28.18 -1.35
CA SER A 61 53.53 28.38 -0.56
C SER A 61 53.33 27.83 0.84
N THR A 62 54.42 27.44 1.48
CA THR A 62 54.40 26.98 2.88
C THR A 62 55.22 27.95 3.71
N GLU A 63 54.58 28.58 4.70
CA GLU A 63 55.23 29.45 5.68
C GLU A 63 55.15 28.78 7.05
N GLY A 64 56.24 28.13 7.49
CA GLY A 64 56.23 27.31 8.70
C GLY A 64 55.39 26.04 8.52
N GLU A 65 54.35 25.86 9.34
CA GLU A 65 53.37 24.78 9.19
C GLU A 65 52.13 25.20 8.38
N ASP A 66 52.00 26.50 8.09
CA ASP A 66 50.84 27.05 7.38
C ASP A 66 51.04 26.98 5.88
N LYS A 67 50.05 26.40 5.21
CA LYS A 67 49.95 26.42 3.74
C LYS A 67 49.13 27.62 3.30
N ILE A 68 49.74 28.48 2.49
CA ILE A 68 49.19 29.76 2.03
C ILE A 68 49.05 29.70 0.51
N LEU A 69 47.84 29.95 0.03
CA LEU A 69 47.55 30.15 -1.38
C LEU A 69 47.72 31.65 -1.70
N SER A 70 48.63 31.98 -2.60
CA SER A 70 48.99 33.34 -3.01
C SER A 70 48.70 33.55 -4.50
N ASN A 71 48.82 34.79 -5.00
CA ASN A 71 48.61 35.13 -6.41
C ASN A 71 47.26 34.62 -6.98
N ILE A 72 46.20 34.76 -6.18
CA ILE A 72 44.88 34.21 -6.50
C ILE A 72 44.33 34.76 -7.81
N VAL A 73 43.96 33.85 -8.71
CA VAL A 73 43.28 34.12 -9.99
C VAL A 73 42.01 33.27 -10.10
N TRP A 74 41.17 33.58 -11.10
CA TRP A 74 40.04 32.72 -11.43
C TRP A 74 40.55 31.37 -11.93
N GLY A 75 40.05 30.29 -11.32
CA GLY A 75 40.43 28.93 -11.71
C GLY A 75 39.78 28.49 -13.03
N PRO A 76 40.27 27.40 -13.63
CA PRO A 76 39.77 26.86 -14.90
C PRO A 76 38.32 26.39 -14.85
N GLY A 77 37.75 26.17 -13.65
CA GLY A 77 36.34 25.87 -13.45
C GLY A 77 35.41 27.06 -13.71
N ILE A 78 35.94 28.29 -13.84
CA ILE A 78 35.19 29.46 -14.27
C ILE A 78 35.38 29.68 -15.77
N ASP A 79 34.29 29.99 -16.48
CA ASP A 79 34.36 30.42 -17.87
C ASP A 79 35.09 31.77 -17.96
N SER A 80 36.33 31.70 -18.46
CA SER A 80 37.21 32.86 -18.66
C SER A 80 36.56 34.01 -19.45
N SER A 81 35.59 33.73 -20.34
CA SER A 81 34.85 34.73 -21.10
C SER A 81 33.79 35.47 -20.29
N LYS A 82 33.47 35.00 -19.08
CA LYS A 82 32.39 35.48 -18.21
C LYS A 82 32.89 36.14 -16.93
N THR A 83 34.19 36.17 -16.67
CA THR A 83 34.79 36.70 -15.42
C THR A 83 34.37 38.14 -15.14
N ALA A 84 34.41 39.05 -16.12
CA ALA A 84 33.98 40.44 -15.93
C ALA A 84 32.49 40.57 -15.55
N ALA A 85 31.62 39.70 -16.11
CA ALA A 85 30.21 39.66 -15.77
C ALA A 85 29.99 39.09 -14.36
N LEU A 86 30.73 38.02 -14.01
CA LEU A 86 30.72 37.42 -12.68
C LEU A 86 31.14 38.44 -11.61
N GLU A 87 32.26 39.13 -11.82
CA GLU A 87 32.78 40.17 -10.92
C GLU A 87 31.76 41.29 -10.68
N THR A 88 31.10 41.74 -11.75
CA THR A 88 30.02 42.73 -11.66
C THR A 88 28.85 42.19 -10.83
N ALA A 89 28.40 40.96 -11.10
CA ALA A 89 27.30 40.36 -10.36
C ALA A 89 27.63 40.15 -8.87
N ILE A 90 28.86 39.75 -8.54
CA ILE A 90 29.33 39.60 -7.16
C ILE A 90 29.29 40.94 -6.43
N LYS A 91 29.83 41.99 -7.05
CA LYS A 91 29.82 43.34 -6.48
C LYS A 91 28.40 43.85 -6.29
N THR A 92 27.52 43.69 -7.28
CA THR A 92 26.16 44.24 -7.22
C THR A 92 25.28 43.49 -6.21
N ASN A 93 25.40 42.17 -6.12
CA ASN A 93 24.43 41.34 -5.40
C ASN A 93 24.91 40.85 -4.03
N ILE A 94 26.23 40.80 -3.80
CA ILE A 94 26.80 40.13 -2.62
C ILE A 94 27.69 41.08 -1.82
N PHE A 95 28.69 41.69 -2.47
CA PHE A 95 29.67 42.57 -1.84
C PHE A 95 29.60 43.98 -2.43
N THR A 96 28.55 44.72 -2.06
CA THR A 96 28.27 46.07 -2.60
C THR A 96 29.32 47.12 -2.25
N ASP A 97 30.13 46.86 -1.22
CA ASP A 97 31.24 47.70 -0.78
C ASP A 97 32.57 47.39 -1.50
N LEU A 98 32.60 46.40 -2.39
CA LEU A 98 33.82 45.99 -3.07
C LEU A 98 34.26 47.05 -4.11
N THR A 99 35.44 47.64 -3.92
CA THR A 99 36.02 48.63 -4.84
C THR A 99 36.88 47.98 -5.92
N ASP A 100 37.64 46.96 -5.55
CA ASP A 100 38.47 46.13 -6.42
C ASP A 100 37.81 44.74 -6.56
N THR A 101 37.43 44.39 -7.79
CA THR A 101 36.68 43.17 -8.11
C THR A 101 37.56 42.03 -8.60
N THR A 102 38.88 42.15 -8.50
CA THR A 102 39.79 41.06 -8.89
C THR A 102 39.49 39.78 -8.09
N ALA A 103 39.79 38.61 -8.69
CA ALA A 103 39.64 37.30 -8.06
C ALA A 103 40.27 37.26 -6.65
N ALA A 104 41.46 37.82 -6.49
CA ALA A 104 42.15 37.90 -5.20
C ALA A 104 41.36 38.69 -4.14
N LYS A 105 40.75 39.84 -4.51
CA LYS A 105 39.97 40.65 -3.57
C LYS A 105 38.61 40.04 -3.25
N ILE A 106 38.01 39.34 -4.20
CA ILE A 106 36.80 38.56 -3.93
C ILE A 106 37.11 37.40 -2.97
N ALA A 107 38.20 36.65 -3.20
CA ALA A 107 38.63 35.57 -2.32
C ALA A 107 38.97 36.09 -0.90
N GLU A 108 39.64 37.24 -0.80
CA GLU A 108 39.90 37.93 0.48
C GLU A 108 38.58 38.28 1.18
N LYS A 109 37.60 38.85 0.46
CA LYS A 109 36.30 39.21 1.03
C LYS A 109 35.50 37.99 1.50
N LEU A 110 35.59 36.87 0.76
CA LEU A 110 34.93 35.61 1.11
C LEU A 110 35.47 35.00 2.41
N LYS A 111 36.74 35.24 2.75
CA LYS A 111 37.34 34.76 4.01
C LYS A 111 36.58 35.27 5.24
N ASP A 112 36.13 36.52 5.18
CA ASP A 112 35.40 37.19 6.28
C ASP A 112 33.89 37.26 6.04
N ALA A 113 33.39 36.58 5.00
CA ALA A 113 31.99 36.61 4.63
C ALA A 113 31.11 35.79 5.57
N SER A 114 29.87 36.25 5.78
CA SER A 114 28.86 35.46 6.49
C SER A 114 28.48 34.19 5.72
N ALA A 115 27.97 33.17 6.41
CA ALA A 115 27.50 31.94 5.76
C ALA A 115 26.48 32.24 4.66
N ALA A 116 25.58 33.21 4.85
CA ALA A 116 24.62 33.64 3.84
C ALA A 116 25.31 34.21 2.58
N GLN A 117 26.35 35.02 2.73
CA GLN A 117 27.10 35.58 1.60
C GLN A 117 27.90 34.52 0.85
N VAL A 118 28.52 33.57 1.56
CA VAL A 118 29.21 32.45 0.89
C VAL A 118 28.22 31.57 0.12
N ARG A 119 27.00 31.38 0.64
CA ARG A 119 25.92 30.71 -0.09
C ARG A 119 25.51 31.46 -1.34
N GLN A 120 25.25 32.76 -1.23
CA GLN A 120 24.93 33.60 -2.38
C GLN A 120 26.03 33.57 -3.45
N PHE A 121 27.30 33.51 -3.03
CA PHE A 121 28.43 33.38 -3.96
C PHE A 121 28.44 32.01 -4.65
N ALA A 122 28.22 30.93 -3.90
CA ALA A 122 28.06 29.61 -4.49
C ALA A 122 26.88 29.60 -5.48
N ASP A 123 25.69 30.08 -5.07
CA ASP A 123 24.45 30.20 -5.88
C ASP A 123 24.73 30.91 -7.19
N LEU A 124 25.42 32.05 -7.11
CA LEU A 124 25.76 32.84 -8.27
C LEU A 124 26.65 32.05 -9.23
N ILE A 125 27.73 31.42 -8.75
CA ILE A 125 28.65 30.66 -9.62
C ILE A 125 27.94 29.47 -10.27
N GLY A 126 27.18 28.70 -9.48
CA GLY A 126 26.44 27.52 -9.96
C GLY A 126 25.14 27.85 -10.70
N SER A 127 24.86 29.12 -10.98
CA SER A 127 23.61 29.52 -11.63
C SER A 127 23.54 29.06 -13.09
N VAL A 128 22.35 28.61 -13.48
CA VAL A 128 22.04 28.10 -14.82
C VAL A 128 21.13 29.11 -15.53
N GLY A 129 21.42 29.39 -16.79
CA GLY A 129 20.62 30.24 -17.66
C GLY A 129 19.33 29.57 -18.12
N THR A 130 18.47 30.32 -18.83
CA THR A 130 17.22 29.79 -19.39
C THR A 130 17.43 28.72 -20.46
N ASP A 131 18.65 28.60 -20.99
CA ASP A 131 19.07 27.58 -21.97
C ASP A 131 19.61 26.31 -21.33
N GLY A 132 19.54 26.18 -20.00
CA GLY A 132 20.01 25.01 -19.26
C GLY A 132 21.53 24.92 -19.12
N LYS A 133 22.27 26.01 -19.43
CA LYS A 133 23.73 26.06 -19.31
C LYS A 133 24.18 26.92 -18.14
N TYR A 134 25.32 26.60 -17.56
CA TYR A 134 25.93 27.44 -16.55
C TYR A 134 26.23 28.84 -17.08
N LEU A 135 25.90 29.86 -16.28
CA LEU A 135 26.18 31.25 -16.62
C LEU A 135 27.66 31.59 -16.45
N TYR A 136 28.34 30.96 -15.49
CA TYR A 136 29.72 31.29 -15.11
C TYR A 136 30.67 30.09 -14.95
N LEU A 137 30.18 28.88 -14.68
CA LEU A 137 31.03 27.69 -14.70
C LEU A 137 31.44 27.31 -16.12
N SER A 138 32.67 26.85 -16.28
CA SER A 138 33.15 26.25 -17.54
C SER A 138 32.74 24.77 -17.63
N THR A 139 33.06 24.11 -18.74
CA THR A 139 32.96 22.64 -18.83
C THR A 139 34.15 21.91 -18.21
N THR A 140 35.17 22.65 -17.75
CA THR A 140 36.37 22.08 -17.14
C THR A 140 36.11 21.80 -15.66
N LYS A 141 36.10 20.52 -15.30
CA LYS A 141 35.99 20.02 -13.93
C LYS A 141 37.08 18.99 -13.67
N VAL A 142 37.37 18.75 -12.40
CA VAL A 142 38.15 17.57 -11.98
C VAL A 142 37.34 16.32 -12.32
N THR A 143 38.00 15.17 -12.43
CA THR A 143 37.31 13.89 -12.65
C THR A 143 36.24 13.66 -11.57
N ASP A 144 35.04 13.30 -12.02
CA ASP A 144 33.91 13.02 -11.14
C ASP A 144 34.22 11.88 -10.18
N ALA A 145 33.57 11.89 -9.01
CA ALA A 145 33.62 10.79 -8.06
C ALA A 145 32.20 10.32 -7.73
N THR A 146 31.98 9.01 -7.81
CA THR A 146 30.70 8.38 -7.48
C THR A 146 30.85 7.48 -6.26
N ALA A 147 29.92 7.58 -5.31
CA ALA A 147 29.83 6.68 -4.16
C ALA A 147 28.37 6.56 -3.68
N GLY A 148 28.02 5.43 -3.09
CA GLY A 148 26.69 5.19 -2.52
C GLY A 148 26.74 4.30 -1.29
N ASN A 149 25.57 3.88 -0.79
CA ASN A 149 25.47 2.97 0.37
C ASN A 149 26.17 3.48 1.65
N GLY A 150 26.27 4.80 1.81
CA GLY A 150 26.92 5.43 2.96
C GLY A 150 28.46 5.53 2.86
N ASP A 151 29.05 5.14 1.73
CA ASP A 151 30.49 5.27 1.49
C ASP A 151 30.88 6.71 1.12
N ALA A 152 32.12 7.09 1.44
CA ALA A 152 32.65 8.40 1.10
C ALA A 152 33.10 8.46 -0.37
N ALA A 153 32.74 9.52 -1.08
CA ALA A 153 33.27 9.80 -2.41
C ALA A 153 34.63 10.49 -2.31
N VAL A 154 35.59 10.11 -3.16
CA VAL A 154 36.93 10.71 -3.19
C VAL A 154 37.22 11.27 -4.58
N ILE A 155 37.27 12.58 -4.68
CA ILE A 155 37.74 13.30 -5.88
C ILE A 155 39.26 13.44 -5.75
N ALA A 156 39.99 12.82 -6.67
CA ALA A 156 41.46 12.83 -6.68
C ALA A 156 42.01 13.84 -7.69
N ASN A 157 43.33 14.10 -7.62
CA ASN A 157 44.05 14.96 -8.55
C ASN A 157 43.57 16.43 -8.54
N CYS A 158 43.27 16.96 -7.35
CA CYS A 158 42.89 18.35 -7.17
C CYS A 158 44.13 19.22 -6.97
N ASP A 159 44.40 20.13 -7.90
CA ASP A 159 45.42 21.16 -7.74
C ASP A 159 45.13 22.08 -6.52
N PRO A 160 46.14 22.78 -5.98
CA PRO A 160 45.90 23.75 -4.90
C PRO A 160 44.93 24.84 -5.34
N GLY A 161 43.89 25.13 -4.55
CA GLY A 161 42.86 26.07 -4.97
C GLY A 161 41.63 26.11 -4.07
N TYR A 162 40.61 26.83 -4.53
CA TYR A 162 39.26 26.73 -3.99
C TYR A 162 38.37 26.04 -5.01
N TYR A 163 37.52 25.14 -4.54
CA TYR A 163 36.64 24.33 -5.37
C TYR A 163 35.18 24.57 -5.02
N LEU A 164 34.34 24.73 -6.03
CA LEU A 164 32.91 24.48 -5.92
C LEU A 164 32.70 22.98 -6.17
N VAL A 165 32.20 22.27 -5.16
CA VAL A 165 31.89 20.84 -5.26
C VAL A 165 30.40 20.66 -5.17
N LYS A 166 29.77 19.90 -6.06
CA LYS A 166 28.32 19.67 -6.07
C LYS A 166 27.98 18.29 -6.59
N ASP A 167 26.77 17.82 -6.31
CA ASP A 167 26.20 16.70 -7.06
C ASP A 167 26.01 17.07 -8.54
N ALA A 168 26.24 16.11 -9.42
CA ALA A 168 26.01 16.22 -10.85
C ALA A 168 24.53 16.50 -11.13
N ASP A 169 24.24 17.31 -12.13
CA ASP A 169 22.87 17.72 -12.41
C ASP A 169 21.99 16.51 -12.73
N ASN A 170 20.80 16.47 -12.13
CA ASN A 170 19.81 15.39 -12.28
C ASN A 170 20.25 14.00 -11.77
N SER A 171 21.42 13.88 -11.12
CA SER A 171 21.91 12.58 -10.62
C SER A 171 21.06 11.97 -9.50
N LEU A 172 20.27 12.78 -8.80
CA LEU A 172 19.39 12.36 -7.70
C LEU A 172 17.91 12.65 -7.99
N ASP A 173 17.53 12.83 -9.26
CA ASP A 173 16.12 13.01 -9.61
C ASP A 173 15.34 11.69 -9.46
N GLY A 174 14.22 11.72 -8.73
CA GLY A 174 13.42 10.56 -8.38
C GLY A 174 14.09 9.56 -7.44
N VAL A 175 15.28 9.87 -6.90
CA VAL A 175 16.04 8.93 -6.06
C VAL A 175 15.51 8.94 -4.63
N GLU A 176 15.27 7.74 -4.09
CA GLU A 176 14.80 7.53 -2.73
C GLU A 176 15.72 8.15 -1.69
N SER A 177 15.13 8.87 -0.72
CA SER A 177 15.82 9.38 0.47
C SER A 177 17.14 10.08 0.15
N SER A 178 17.10 11.00 -0.83
CA SER A 178 18.29 11.70 -1.34
C SER A 178 18.14 13.22 -1.26
N ALA A 179 19.26 13.94 -1.18
CA ALA A 179 19.29 15.39 -1.35
C ALA A 179 20.59 15.87 -2.01
N TYR A 180 20.48 16.85 -2.90
CA TYR A 180 21.65 17.45 -3.54
C TYR A 180 22.42 18.30 -2.54
N THR A 181 23.74 18.22 -2.68
CA THR A 181 24.70 18.91 -1.84
C THR A 181 25.59 19.82 -2.69
N ARG A 182 26.07 20.90 -2.06
CA ARG A 182 27.06 21.79 -2.64
C ARG A 182 27.95 22.43 -1.58
N PHE A 183 29.24 22.52 -1.88
CA PHE A 183 30.28 23.02 -1.00
C PHE A 183 31.19 24.02 -1.73
N ILE A 184 31.80 24.91 -0.95
CA ILE A 184 33.03 25.60 -1.35
C ILE A 184 34.13 25.11 -0.41
N LEU A 185 35.19 24.53 -0.97
CA LEU A 185 36.29 23.92 -0.21
C LEU A 185 37.63 24.54 -0.60
N ARG A 186 38.44 24.85 0.41
CA ARG A 186 39.85 25.23 0.21
C ARG A 186 40.71 23.98 0.21
N VAL A 187 41.41 23.73 -0.89
CA VAL A 187 42.28 22.58 -1.10
C VAL A 187 43.72 23.09 -1.14
N VAL A 188 44.44 22.96 -0.03
CA VAL A 188 45.90 23.17 0.06
C VAL A 188 46.58 21.91 0.61
N GLY A 189 45.85 20.81 0.63
CA GLY A 189 46.10 19.53 1.26
C GLY A 189 44.83 18.71 1.10
N ASP A 190 44.85 17.43 1.51
CA ASP A 190 43.63 16.62 1.49
C ASP A 190 42.53 17.29 2.31
N ALA A 191 41.37 17.44 1.68
CA ALA A 191 40.20 18.10 2.24
C ALA A 191 39.11 17.08 2.52
N THR A 192 38.34 17.29 3.58
CA THR A 192 37.17 16.46 3.89
C THR A 192 35.95 17.32 4.14
N ALA A 193 34.83 16.95 3.51
CA ALA A 193 33.53 17.54 3.70
C ALA A 193 32.54 16.48 4.21
N ASN A 194 31.55 16.92 4.98
CA ASN A 194 30.43 16.07 5.40
C ASN A 194 29.16 16.69 4.84
N ALA A 195 28.45 15.94 3.99
CA ALA A 195 27.13 16.32 3.51
C ALA A 195 26.15 16.38 4.68
N LYS A 196 25.19 17.30 4.59
CA LYS A 196 24.17 17.51 5.62
C LYS A 196 22.81 17.61 4.95
N ALA A 197 22.00 16.59 5.14
CA ALA A 197 20.61 16.56 4.74
C ALA A 197 19.76 16.08 5.92
N VAL A 198 18.55 16.64 6.06
CA VAL A 198 17.50 16.06 6.89
C VAL A 198 16.44 15.58 5.91
N LEU A 199 16.47 14.28 5.65
CA LEU A 199 15.63 13.65 4.65
C LEU A 199 14.20 13.49 5.19
N PRO A 200 13.16 13.90 4.44
CA PRO A 200 11.78 13.61 4.79
C PRO A 200 11.53 12.11 4.93
N THR A 201 10.55 11.75 5.76
CA THR A 201 10.07 10.37 5.92
C THR A 201 8.55 10.36 5.83
N LEU A 202 7.98 9.27 5.36
CA LEU A 202 6.55 8.99 5.47
C LEU A 202 6.38 7.65 6.17
N ASP A 203 5.45 7.58 7.12
CA ASP A 203 4.98 6.33 7.72
C ASP A 203 3.47 6.22 7.51
N LYS A 204 2.97 4.98 7.42
CA LYS A 204 1.56 4.66 7.17
C LYS A 204 1.09 3.60 8.15
N LYS A 205 -0.11 3.80 8.71
CA LYS A 205 -0.76 2.86 9.62
C LYS A 205 -2.25 2.77 9.37
N ILE A 206 -2.80 1.60 9.64
CA ILE A 206 -4.23 1.39 9.82
C ILE A 206 -4.59 1.78 11.27
N THR A 207 -5.72 2.45 11.42
CA THR A 207 -6.28 2.92 12.71
C THR A 207 -7.70 2.39 12.96
N SER A 208 -8.12 1.37 12.19
CA SER A 208 -9.42 0.70 12.29
C SER A 208 -9.43 -0.42 13.34
N SER A 209 -10.64 -0.92 13.66
CA SER A 209 -10.81 -2.13 14.46
C SER A 209 -10.06 -3.33 13.85
N ASN A 210 -9.70 -4.28 14.72
CA ASN A 210 -9.04 -5.54 14.35
C ASN A 210 -7.68 -5.39 13.65
N GLN A 211 -7.02 -4.24 13.82
CA GLN A 211 -5.63 -4.08 13.43
C GLN A 211 -4.68 -4.83 14.36
N ASN A 212 -3.49 -5.09 13.86
CA ASN A 212 -2.36 -5.47 14.68
C ASN A 212 -1.74 -4.28 15.44
N ASP A 213 -0.89 -4.58 16.42
CA ASP A 213 -0.34 -3.60 17.35
C ASP A 213 0.45 -2.47 16.67
N ASP A 214 1.12 -2.76 15.54
CA ASP A 214 1.88 -1.76 14.79
C ASP A 214 1.06 -1.03 13.71
N GLY A 215 -0.16 -1.50 13.42
CA GLY A 215 -1.08 -0.94 12.43
C GLY A 215 -0.71 -1.28 10.98
N THR A 216 0.13 -2.28 10.75
CA THR A 216 0.52 -2.71 9.39
C THR A 216 -0.55 -3.56 8.72
N ALA A 217 -1.39 -4.25 9.49
CA ALA A 217 -2.46 -5.07 8.95
C ALA A 217 -3.73 -5.03 9.80
N ASN A 218 -4.89 -5.23 9.18
CA ASN A 218 -6.15 -5.48 9.87
C ASN A 218 -7.02 -6.49 9.13
N THR A 219 -8.15 -6.85 9.74
CA THR A 219 -9.23 -7.58 9.07
C THR A 219 -10.49 -6.73 9.00
N ALA A 220 -11.20 -6.77 7.88
CA ALA A 220 -12.48 -6.07 7.69
C ALA A 220 -13.48 -6.92 6.88
N ALA A 221 -14.76 -6.67 7.09
CA ALA A 221 -15.81 -7.16 6.19
C ALA A 221 -15.97 -6.25 4.97
N ILE A 222 -16.47 -6.78 3.86
CA ILE A 222 -16.84 -5.95 2.70
C ILE A 222 -17.96 -4.99 3.15
N GLY A 223 -17.86 -3.73 2.72
CA GLY A 223 -18.66 -2.59 3.17
C GLY A 223 -18.13 -1.88 4.42
N GLU A 224 -17.09 -2.39 5.09
CA GLU A 224 -16.50 -1.71 6.24
C GLU A 224 -15.47 -0.64 5.85
N LYS A 225 -15.45 0.43 6.66
CA LYS A 225 -14.48 1.51 6.53
C LYS A 225 -13.13 1.13 7.17
N VAL A 226 -12.07 1.29 6.40
CA VAL A 226 -10.68 1.18 6.84
C VAL A 226 -10.09 2.60 6.97
N ASN A 227 -9.68 2.97 8.18
CA ASN A 227 -9.09 4.27 8.48
C ASN A 227 -7.57 4.19 8.42
N TYR A 228 -6.96 5.15 7.73
CA TYR A 228 -5.52 5.26 7.58
C TYR A 228 -5.00 6.52 8.25
N GLU A 229 -3.79 6.43 8.81
CA GLU A 229 -3.02 7.56 9.31
C GLU A 229 -1.64 7.56 8.64
N LEU A 230 -1.28 8.70 8.05
CA LEU A 230 0.05 8.98 7.54
C LEU A 230 0.76 9.96 8.47
N THR A 231 2.03 9.70 8.77
CA THR A 231 2.84 10.58 9.61
C THR A 231 4.14 10.98 8.94
N SER A 232 4.46 12.26 9.04
CA SER A 232 5.71 12.86 8.57
C SER A 232 6.10 14.03 9.48
N ALA A 233 7.13 14.79 9.12
CA ALA A 233 7.51 16.03 9.78
C ALA A 233 7.75 17.11 8.73
N VAL A 234 7.50 18.37 9.11
CA VAL A 234 7.85 19.52 8.28
C VAL A 234 9.38 19.50 8.08
N PRO A 235 9.88 19.38 6.84
CA PRO A 235 11.31 19.33 6.57
C PRO A 235 11.98 20.67 6.87
N ASN A 236 13.30 20.65 7.04
CA ASN A 236 14.06 21.89 7.00
C ASN A 236 14.22 22.34 5.54
N MET A 237 13.69 23.52 5.23
CA MET A 237 13.68 24.07 3.87
C MET A 237 14.73 25.19 3.69
N GLU A 238 15.68 25.36 4.63
CA GLU A 238 16.76 26.35 4.46
C GLU A 238 17.52 26.11 3.14
N GLY A 239 17.68 27.18 2.36
CA GLY A 239 18.35 27.14 1.04
C GLY A 239 17.38 27.03 -0.13
N TYR A 240 16.18 26.49 0.07
CA TYR A 240 15.18 26.39 -0.98
C TYR A 240 14.48 27.73 -1.23
N ASN A 241 14.30 28.08 -2.50
CA ASN A 241 13.41 29.18 -2.89
C ASN A 241 11.93 28.77 -2.81
N LYS A 242 11.66 27.48 -3.07
CA LYS A 242 10.34 26.85 -3.05
C LYS A 242 10.52 25.37 -2.68
N TYR A 243 9.50 24.79 -2.06
CA TYR A 243 9.52 23.42 -1.59
C TYR A 243 8.17 22.74 -1.85
N TYR A 244 8.19 21.56 -2.47
CA TYR A 244 7.02 20.73 -2.72
C TYR A 244 6.91 19.63 -1.67
N PHE A 245 5.68 19.28 -1.32
CA PHE A 245 5.37 18.21 -0.37
C PHE A 245 4.08 17.53 -0.84
N VAL A 246 4.24 16.41 -1.54
CA VAL A 246 3.15 15.72 -2.22
C VAL A 246 3.10 14.28 -1.74
N ILE A 247 2.04 13.91 -1.05
CA ILE A 247 1.82 12.54 -0.61
C ILE A 247 1.10 11.81 -1.75
N ASN A 248 1.67 10.71 -2.22
CA ASN A 248 1.04 9.84 -3.20
C ASN A 248 0.55 8.56 -2.52
N ASP A 249 -0.61 8.06 -2.93
CA ASP A 249 -1.28 6.94 -2.28
C ASP A 249 -1.96 6.01 -3.29
N ASP A 250 -1.78 4.71 -3.10
CA ASP A 250 -2.13 3.63 -4.02
C ASP A 250 -3.00 2.59 -3.31
N LEU A 251 -4.32 2.73 -3.48
CA LEU A 251 -5.30 1.76 -3.03
C LEU A 251 -5.42 0.63 -4.05
N SER A 252 -5.40 -0.63 -3.58
CA SER A 252 -5.76 -1.77 -4.44
C SER A 252 -7.21 -1.72 -4.89
N ASP A 253 -7.56 -2.40 -5.99
CA ASP A 253 -8.92 -2.46 -6.54
C ASP A 253 -10.03 -2.73 -5.51
N GLY A 254 -9.76 -3.54 -4.48
CA GLY A 254 -10.70 -3.85 -3.40
C GLY A 254 -10.96 -2.74 -2.37
N LEU A 255 -10.43 -1.53 -2.59
CA LEU A 255 -10.49 -0.41 -1.65
C LEU A 255 -10.96 0.87 -2.34
N SER A 256 -12.20 1.26 -2.06
CA SER A 256 -12.80 2.49 -2.58
C SER A 256 -12.50 3.71 -1.68
N PHE A 257 -11.81 4.72 -2.21
CA PHE A 257 -11.46 5.94 -1.46
C PHE A 257 -12.69 6.77 -1.05
N ASN A 258 -12.79 7.15 0.23
CA ASN A 258 -13.93 7.92 0.75
C ASN A 258 -13.77 9.46 0.66
N ASN A 259 -12.62 9.95 0.18
CA ASN A 259 -12.33 11.38 0.01
C ASN A 259 -12.58 12.24 1.27
N ASP A 260 -12.23 11.71 2.45
CA ASP A 260 -12.42 12.34 3.76
C ASP A 260 -11.11 12.76 4.44
N VAL A 261 -10.15 13.23 3.63
CA VAL A 261 -8.81 13.65 4.07
C VAL A 261 -8.88 14.78 5.10
N LYS A 262 -8.09 14.64 6.16
CA LYS A 262 -7.83 15.68 7.16
C LYS A 262 -6.35 15.75 7.46
N VAL A 263 -5.80 16.96 7.44
CA VAL A 263 -4.37 17.23 7.68
C VAL A 263 -4.21 17.98 9.00
N TYR A 264 -3.29 17.53 9.84
CA TYR A 264 -2.95 18.12 11.14
C TYR A 264 -1.47 18.45 11.19
N VAL A 265 -1.13 19.57 11.83
CA VAL A 265 0.27 20.00 12.02
C VAL A 265 0.51 20.32 13.49
N ASN A 266 1.70 19.97 14.00
CA ASN A 266 2.14 20.26 15.36
C ASN A 266 1.29 19.59 16.46
N GLY A 267 0.70 18.43 16.17
CA GLY A 267 -0.16 17.72 17.13
C GLY A 267 -1.43 18.48 17.53
N ALA A 268 -1.88 19.43 16.71
CA ALA A 268 -3.13 20.14 16.93
C ALA A 268 -4.33 19.17 16.87
N ALA A 269 -5.37 19.48 17.67
CA ALA A 269 -6.61 18.70 17.68
C ALA A 269 -7.48 18.93 16.44
N ASP A 270 -7.44 20.15 15.90
CA ASP A 270 -8.19 20.55 14.71
C ASP A 270 -7.32 20.45 13.45
N PRO A 271 -7.91 20.06 12.30
CA PRO A 271 -7.18 20.03 11.04
C PRO A 271 -6.85 21.44 10.55
N ILE A 272 -5.78 21.57 9.75
CA ILE A 272 -5.47 22.80 9.04
C ILE A 272 -6.56 23.14 8.02
N ALA A 273 -6.64 24.40 7.64
CA ALA A 273 -7.62 24.84 6.65
C ALA A 273 -7.44 24.11 5.31
N SER A 274 -8.55 23.67 4.70
CA SER A 274 -8.55 22.88 3.47
C SER A 274 -7.99 23.60 2.25
N ASN A 275 -7.86 24.94 2.28
CA ASN A 275 -7.21 25.70 1.22
C ASN A 275 -5.67 25.59 1.23
N LEU A 276 -5.07 24.94 2.24
CA LEU A 276 -3.63 24.72 2.33
C LEU A 276 -3.17 23.40 1.69
N TYR A 277 -4.10 22.59 1.17
CA TYR A 277 -3.81 21.38 0.42
C TYR A 277 -4.90 21.12 -0.61
N GLU A 278 -4.66 20.16 -1.50
CA GLU A 278 -5.60 19.68 -2.50
C GLU A 278 -5.56 18.15 -2.53
N VAL A 279 -6.73 17.54 -2.72
CA VAL A 279 -6.83 16.09 -2.95
C VAL A 279 -7.13 15.89 -4.42
N GLN A 280 -6.14 15.42 -5.16
CA GLN A 280 -6.26 15.09 -6.57
C GLN A 280 -6.62 13.60 -6.67
N GLN A 281 -7.74 13.28 -7.32
CA GLN A 281 -8.24 11.91 -7.46
C GLN A 281 -8.06 11.41 -8.89
N GLY A 282 -7.89 10.10 -9.02
CA GLY A 282 -7.72 9.42 -10.30
C GLY A 282 -6.26 9.04 -10.54
N THR A 283 -6.06 7.98 -11.31
CA THR A 283 -4.74 7.45 -11.65
C THR A 283 -3.93 8.50 -12.41
N ASP A 284 -2.87 9.00 -11.79
CA ASP A 284 -1.92 9.90 -12.44
C ASP A 284 -0.99 9.15 -13.42
N ALA A 285 0.00 9.85 -13.97
CA ALA A 285 0.95 9.26 -14.90
C ALA A 285 1.85 8.17 -14.27
N ASP A 286 2.04 8.22 -12.95
CA ASP A 286 2.90 7.32 -12.17
C ASP A 286 2.09 6.16 -11.55
N GLY A 287 0.76 6.17 -11.70
CA GLY A 287 -0.15 5.08 -11.29
C GLY A 287 -0.88 5.34 -9.98
N HIS A 288 -0.74 6.54 -9.39
CA HIS A 288 -1.23 6.79 -8.05
C HIS A 288 -2.75 6.97 -7.99
N THR A 289 -3.43 6.29 -7.05
CA THR A 289 -4.91 6.37 -6.97
C THR A 289 -5.42 7.76 -6.57
N PHE A 290 -4.70 8.43 -5.69
CA PHE A 290 -4.91 9.84 -5.37
C PHE A 290 -3.61 10.45 -4.81
N GLN A 291 -3.54 11.78 -4.85
CA GLN A 291 -2.47 12.56 -4.27
C GLN A 291 -3.01 13.61 -3.30
N ILE A 292 -2.23 13.93 -2.27
CA ILE A 292 -2.47 15.06 -1.37
C ILE A 292 -1.35 16.08 -1.58
N VAL A 293 -1.68 17.13 -2.32
CA VAL A 293 -0.75 18.18 -2.75
C VAL A 293 -0.84 19.36 -1.77
N PHE A 294 0.22 19.64 -1.02
CA PHE A 294 0.23 20.81 -0.14
C PHE A 294 0.47 22.09 -0.95
N LYS A 295 -0.31 23.13 -0.65
CA LYS A 295 -0.24 24.43 -1.36
C LYS A 295 0.76 25.38 -0.72
N ASP A 296 1.61 25.99 -1.54
CA ASP A 296 2.62 26.97 -1.13
C ASP A 296 3.39 26.52 0.12
N PHE A 297 3.84 25.26 0.14
CA PHE A 297 4.28 24.60 1.37
C PHE A 297 5.43 25.37 2.06
N TYR A 298 6.40 25.86 1.29
CA TYR A 298 7.47 26.71 1.82
C TYR A 298 6.93 27.93 2.59
N THR A 299 6.06 28.72 1.96
CA THR A 299 5.50 29.94 2.55
C THR A 299 4.70 29.66 3.82
N ASN A 300 3.94 28.57 3.84
CA ASN A 300 3.04 28.24 4.93
C ASN A 300 3.72 27.51 6.10
N PHE A 301 4.81 26.78 5.86
CA PHE A 301 5.39 25.84 6.83
C PHE A 301 6.89 26.04 7.14
N ASN A 302 7.64 26.94 6.47
CA ASN A 302 9.10 27.08 6.72
C ASN A 302 9.48 27.36 8.18
N ASN A 303 8.62 28.02 8.94
CA ASN A 303 8.85 28.36 10.34
C ASN A 303 8.46 27.22 11.31
N LYS A 304 8.09 26.05 10.78
CA LYS A 304 7.60 24.88 11.52
C LYS A 304 8.48 23.64 11.37
N ALA A 305 9.73 23.80 10.89
CA ALA A 305 10.67 22.69 10.72
C ALA A 305 10.71 21.77 11.97
N GLY A 306 10.56 20.46 11.74
CA GLY A 306 10.51 19.41 12.75
C GLY A 306 9.17 19.23 13.46
N GLN A 307 8.15 20.05 13.19
CA GLN A 307 6.79 19.80 13.70
C GLN A 307 6.15 18.63 12.95
N ALA A 308 5.42 17.77 13.66
CA ALA A 308 4.76 16.62 13.07
C ALA A 308 3.67 17.04 12.08
N ILE A 309 3.59 16.34 10.96
CA ILE A 309 2.47 16.34 10.02
C ILE A 309 1.77 14.99 10.19
N ARG A 310 0.45 15.03 10.39
CA ARG A 310 -0.39 13.84 10.49
C ARG A 310 -1.55 13.99 9.53
N VAL A 311 -1.78 13.00 8.67
CA VAL A 311 -2.89 13.00 7.73
C VAL A 311 -3.76 11.78 8.01
N THR A 312 -5.08 11.96 8.04
CA THR A 312 -6.03 10.86 8.20
C THR A 312 -6.98 10.84 7.01
N TYR A 313 -7.31 9.67 6.53
CA TYR A 313 -8.35 9.44 5.52
C TYR A 313 -8.88 8.02 5.66
N SER A 314 -9.90 7.66 4.89
CA SER A 314 -10.42 6.30 4.86
C SER A 314 -10.70 5.79 3.46
N ALA A 315 -10.73 4.46 3.34
CA ALA A 315 -11.30 3.75 2.21
C ALA A 315 -12.36 2.75 2.72
N THR A 316 -13.22 2.29 1.84
CA THR A 316 -14.20 1.22 2.13
C THR A 316 -13.72 -0.04 1.43
N LEU A 317 -13.67 -1.17 2.15
CA LEU A 317 -13.39 -2.47 1.52
C LEU A 317 -14.59 -2.86 0.68
N ASP A 318 -14.45 -2.98 -0.63
CA ASP A 318 -15.57 -3.15 -1.57
C ASP A 318 -15.65 -4.58 -2.16
N GLU A 319 -16.55 -4.79 -3.13
CA GLU A 319 -16.79 -6.10 -3.71
C GLU A 319 -15.62 -6.70 -4.50
N ASP A 320 -14.64 -5.90 -4.89
CA ASP A 320 -13.43 -6.34 -5.61
C ASP A 320 -12.34 -6.84 -4.64
N ALA A 321 -12.62 -6.83 -3.33
CA ALA A 321 -11.70 -7.28 -2.31
C ALA A 321 -11.22 -8.73 -2.51
N LYS A 322 -9.90 -8.89 -2.43
CA LYS A 322 -9.24 -10.19 -2.44
C LYS A 322 -9.39 -10.87 -1.07
N ILE A 323 -9.83 -12.12 -1.09
CA ILE A 323 -9.94 -13.01 0.09
C ILE A 323 -8.66 -13.85 0.33
N THR A 324 -7.62 -13.67 -0.48
CA THR A 324 -6.38 -14.43 -0.39
C THR A 324 -5.37 -13.78 0.55
N ASN A 325 -4.26 -14.46 0.83
CA ASN A 325 -3.13 -13.90 1.58
C ASN A 325 -2.40 -12.74 0.86
N GLU A 326 -2.76 -12.42 -0.39
CA GLU A 326 -2.32 -11.17 -1.01
C GLU A 326 -2.85 -9.95 -0.22
N GLY A 327 -4.07 -10.08 0.30
CA GLY A 327 -4.78 -9.02 0.99
C GLY A 327 -5.19 -7.89 0.04
N ASN A 328 -5.58 -6.76 0.63
CA ASN A 328 -5.97 -5.54 -0.06
C ASN A 328 -5.00 -4.45 0.39
N PRO A 329 -3.85 -4.30 -0.32
CA PRO A 329 -2.81 -3.38 0.09
C PRO A 329 -3.21 -1.93 -0.16
N ASN A 330 -2.66 -1.07 0.68
CA ASN A 330 -2.66 0.36 0.49
C ASN A 330 -1.24 0.89 0.68
N THR A 331 -0.64 1.45 -0.38
CA THR A 331 0.76 1.92 -0.40
C THR A 331 0.82 3.44 -0.44
N ALA A 332 1.82 4.06 0.20
CA ALA A 332 2.05 5.51 0.08
C ALA A 332 3.53 5.85 0.08
N ASN A 333 3.88 6.95 -0.58
CA ASN A 333 5.18 7.60 -0.48
C ASN A 333 5.01 9.13 -0.54
N LEU A 334 6.11 9.85 -0.37
CA LEU A 334 6.16 11.31 -0.39
C LEU A 334 7.14 11.76 -1.46
N THR A 335 6.69 12.61 -2.38
CA THR A 335 7.52 13.38 -3.31
C THR A 335 7.83 14.76 -2.73
N TYR A 336 9.10 15.18 -2.79
CA TYR A 336 9.56 16.44 -2.23
C TYR A 336 10.68 17.11 -3.04
N SER A 337 10.87 18.42 -2.85
CA SER A 337 12.03 19.14 -3.39
C SER A 337 13.32 18.68 -2.70
N ASN A 338 14.26 18.12 -3.45
CA ASN A 338 15.51 17.58 -2.90
C ASN A 338 16.78 18.34 -3.31
N ASN A 339 16.67 19.38 -4.14
CA ASN A 339 17.81 20.20 -4.56
C ASN A 339 17.73 21.65 -4.07
N PRO A 340 18.37 22.02 -2.95
CA PRO A 340 18.33 23.41 -2.46
C PRO A 340 19.06 24.38 -3.40
N ASN A 341 19.82 23.89 -4.37
CA ASN A 341 20.55 24.71 -5.33
C ASN A 341 19.76 24.91 -6.64
N TYR A 342 18.57 24.32 -6.75
CA TYR A 342 17.70 24.47 -7.91
C TYR A 342 16.70 25.62 -7.70
N ASN A 343 16.44 26.39 -8.75
CA ASN A 343 15.42 27.43 -8.72
C ASN A 343 14.07 26.85 -9.16
N TYR A 344 13.31 26.34 -8.20
CA TYR A 344 12.01 25.73 -8.43
C TYR A 344 10.96 26.76 -8.86
N THR A 345 10.15 26.40 -9.86
CA THR A 345 9.15 27.28 -10.49
C THR A 345 7.75 26.68 -10.60
N GLY A 346 7.61 25.34 -10.55
CA GLY A 346 6.31 24.67 -10.51
C GLY A 346 5.42 25.19 -9.38
N GLU A 347 4.09 25.15 -9.53
CA GLU A 347 3.17 25.79 -8.58
C GLU A 347 3.12 25.10 -7.20
N ASN A 348 2.58 23.90 -7.10
CA ASN A 348 2.50 23.14 -5.84
C ASN A 348 3.13 21.74 -5.95
N GLU A 349 3.55 21.37 -7.14
CA GLU A 349 4.16 20.10 -7.49
C GLU A 349 5.41 20.38 -8.35
N PRO A 350 6.38 19.45 -8.38
CA PRO A 350 7.53 19.57 -9.27
C PRO A 350 7.10 19.73 -10.72
N GLY A 351 7.63 20.74 -11.39
CA GLY A 351 7.48 20.90 -12.84
C GLY A 351 8.24 19.84 -13.62
N SER A 352 7.99 19.77 -14.93
CA SER A 352 8.75 18.87 -15.83
C SER A 352 10.24 19.20 -15.79
N GLY A 353 11.06 18.19 -15.47
CA GLY A 353 12.52 18.31 -15.34
C GLY A 353 13.01 18.98 -14.06
N GLU A 354 12.13 19.34 -13.12
CA GLU A 354 12.57 19.81 -11.81
C GLU A 354 12.98 18.62 -10.93
N PRO A 355 14.18 18.65 -10.31
CA PRO A 355 14.68 17.54 -9.52
C PRO A 355 13.82 17.33 -8.28
N LYS A 356 13.40 16.08 -8.07
CA LYS A 356 12.58 15.67 -6.92
C LYS A 356 13.21 14.48 -6.20
N GLY A 357 12.99 14.40 -4.89
CA GLY A 357 13.28 13.22 -4.09
C GLY A 357 11.98 12.50 -3.75
N VAL A 358 12.08 11.20 -3.47
CA VAL A 358 10.95 10.40 -3.00
C VAL A 358 11.31 9.69 -1.69
N THR A 359 10.32 9.34 -0.88
CA THR A 359 10.53 8.45 0.28
C THR A 359 10.31 6.99 -0.11
N PRO A 360 10.88 6.03 0.62
CA PRO A 360 10.50 4.63 0.48
C PRO A 360 8.99 4.44 0.64
N GLU A 361 8.45 3.48 -0.09
CA GLU A 361 7.05 3.11 0.01
C GLU A 361 6.70 2.52 1.37
N LYS A 362 5.48 2.83 1.82
CA LYS A 362 4.87 2.26 3.03
C LYS A 362 3.57 1.60 2.69
N THR A 363 3.53 0.28 2.82
CA THR A 363 2.35 -0.53 2.55
C THR A 363 1.74 -1.06 3.84
N VAL A 364 0.41 -0.99 3.93
CA VAL A 364 -0.41 -1.66 4.93
C VAL A 364 -1.43 -2.56 4.24
N LYS A 365 -1.99 -3.57 4.91
CA LYS A 365 -2.92 -4.53 4.29
C LYS A 365 -4.20 -4.77 5.08
N THR A 366 -5.32 -4.79 4.36
CA THR A 366 -6.61 -5.25 4.89
C THR A 366 -6.93 -6.63 4.37
N TYR A 367 -7.33 -7.56 5.24
CA TYR A 367 -7.79 -8.89 4.85
C TYR A 367 -9.28 -9.08 5.11
N THR A 368 -9.90 -9.91 4.28
CA THR A 368 -11.27 -10.40 4.47
C THR A 368 -11.31 -11.90 4.20
N THR A 369 -12.39 -12.58 4.58
CA THR A 369 -12.52 -14.04 4.41
C THR A 369 -13.87 -14.44 3.83
N ALA A 370 -14.08 -15.74 3.70
CA ALA A 370 -15.29 -16.31 3.15
C ALA A 370 -15.63 -17.67 3.77
N VAL A 371 -16.91 -18.00 3.76
CA VAL A 371 -17.44 -19.30 4.17
C VAL A 371 -18.07 -19.99 2.95
N LYS A 372 -17.69 -21.25 2.74
CA LYS A 372 -18.22 -22.15 1.73
C LYS A 372 -19.02 -23.25 2.43
N VAL A 373 -20.28 -23.37 2.09
CA VAL A 373 -21.18 -24.42 2.56
C VAL A 373 -21.21 -25.52 1.51
N LYS A 374 -20.97 -26.76 1.92
CA LYS A 374 -21.13 -27.96 1.11
C LYS A 374 -22.34 -28.75 1.61
N LYS A 375 -23.45 -28.67 0.87
CA LYS A 375 -24.70 -29.34 1.19
C LYS A 375 -24.72 -30.76 0.64
N VAL A 376 -24.90 -31.76 1.51
CA VAL A 376 -24.93 -33.17 1.12
C VAL A 376 -26.05 -33.98 1.77
N ASP A 377 -26.33 -35.16 1.22
CA ASP A 377 -27.17 -36.20 1.81
C ASP A 377 -26.37 -37.16 2.72
N GLU A 378 -27.04 -38.16 3.29
CA GLU A 378 -26.45 -39.18 4.16
C GLU A 378 -25.30 -39.97 3.51
N SER A 379 -25.30 -40.09 2.18
CA SER A 379 -24.29 -40.78 1.37
C SER A 379 -23.20 -39.83 0.84
N ASN A 380 -23.16 -38.58 1.30
CA ASN A 380 -22.28 -37.50 0.85
C ASN A 380 -22.50 -37.06 -0.61
N LYS A 381 -23.66 -37.35 -1.20
CA LYS A 381 -24.05 -36.80 -2.50
C LYS A 381 -24.48 -35.35 -2.34
N ALA A 382 -24.05 -34.48 -3.25
CA ALA A 382 -24.48 -33.08 -3.28
C ALA A 382 -26.00 -32.95 -3.33
N LEU A 383 -26.55 -31.99 -2.58
CA LEU A 383 -27.97 -31.66 -2.58
C LEU A 383 -28.20 -30.26 -3.11
N THR A 384 -29.26 -30.12 -3.90
CA THR A 384 -29.72 -28.86 -4.49
C THR A 384 -31.03 -28.42 -3.84
N GLY A 385 -31.45 -27.17 -4.10
CA GLY A 385 -32.74 -26.65 -3.65
C GLY A 385 -32.81 -26.25 -2.17
N ALA A 386 -31.70 -26.37 -1.43
CA ALA A 386 -31.54 -25.72 -0.13
C ALA A 386 -31.30 -24.22 -0.30
N GLU A 387 -31.74 -23.42 0.66
CA GLU A 387 -31.32 -22.03 0.81
C GLU A 387 -30.76 -21.85 2.22
N PHE A 388 -29.64 -21.13 2.32
CA PHE A 388 -29.05 -20.73 3.58
C PHE A 388 -29.13 -19.23 3.77
N THR A 389 -29.45 -18.85 4.99
CA THR A 389 -29.41 -17.49 5.48
C THR A 389 -28.26 -17.31 6.45
N LEU A 390 -27.40 -16.33 6.20
CA LEU A 390 -26.33 -15.90 7.10
C LEU A 390 -26.74 -14.61 7.81
N THR A 391 -26.66 -14.60 9.14
CA THR A 391 -26.79 -13.41 9.99
C THR A 391 -25.53 -13.22 10.82
N GLY A 392 -25.28 -11.98 11.26
CA GLY A 392 -24.15 -11.64 12.11
C GLY A 392 -24.60 -10.94 13.39
N ALA A 393 -24.02 -11.32 14.52
CA ALA A 393 -24.17 -10.60 15.77
C ALA A 393 -23.54 -9.19 15.67
N ASP A 394 -24.06 -8.24 16.44
CA ASP A 394 -23.55 -6.85 16.52
C ASP A 394 -23.40 -6.16 15.14
N ASN A 395 -24.23 -6.54 14.18
CA ASN A 395 -24.23 -6.02 12.81
C ASN A 395 -22.87 -6.21 12.11
N CYS A 396 -22.15 -7.31 12.37
CA CYS A 396 -20.87 -7.64 11.74
C CYS A 396 -21.00 -8.11 10.27
N VAL A 397 -22.23 -8.37 9.81
CA VAL A 397 -22.56 -8.54 8.40
C VAL A 397 -22.96 -7.16 7.85
N LYS A 398 -22.12 -6.58 6.99
CA LYS A 398 -22.38 -5.30 6.29
C LYS A 398 -22.79 -5.55 4.85
N THR A 399 -21.86 -6.04 4.04
CA THR A 399 -22.08 -6.48 2.67
C THR A 399 -21.47 -7.86 2.50
N VAL A 400 -22.20 -8.75 1.84
CA VAL A 400 -21.72 -10.10 1.52
C VAL A 400 -21.96 -10.37 0.05
N ILE A 401 -20.95 -10.92 -0.59
CA ILE A 401 -21.09 -11.42 -1.95
C ILE A 401 -21.51 -12.88 -1.86
N VAL A 402 -22.64 -13.17 -2.49
CA VAL A 402 -23.15 -14.52 -2.64
C VAL A 402 -22.81 -15.03 -4.03
N ILE A 403 -22.28 -16.25 -4.11
CA ILE A 403 -22.11 -16.94 -5.39
C ILE A 403 -23.24 -17.95 -5.55
N SER A 404 -24.06 -17.75 -6.56
CA SER A 404 -25.17 -18.62 -6.92
C SER A 404 -25.09 -19.07 -8.38
N ASP A 405 -25.67 -20.22 -8.69
CA ASP A 405 -25.86 -20.64 -10.07
C ASP A 405 -26.93 -19.78 -10.76
N GLU A 406 -26.68 -19.40 -11.99
CA GLU A 406 -27.62 -18.79 -12.92
C GLU A 406 -27.79 -19.72 -14.13
N PHE A 407 -29.03 -19.90 -14.59
CA PHE A 407 -29.36 -20.79 -15.70
C PHE A 407 -30.00 -20.01 -16.84
N VAL A 408 -29.28 -19.91 -17.95
CA VAL A 408 -29.72 -19.18 -19.15
C VAL A 408 -30.13 -20.18 -20.23
N ALA A 409 -31.31 -20.00 -20.82
CA ALA A 409 -31.75 -20.84 -21.93
C ALA A 409 -30.76 -20.73 -23.10
N GLY A 410 -30.34 -21.87 -23.65
CA GLY A 410 -29.28 -21.91 -24.64
C GLY A 410 -29.39 -23.09 -25.59
N THR A 411 -28.72 -22.96 -26.74
CA THR A 411 -28.59 -24.04 -27.73
C THR A 411 -27.10 -24.32 -27.92
N GLY A 412 -26.67 -25.58 -27.73
CA GLY A 412 -25.26 -25.94 -27.76
C GLY A 412 -24.91 -27.11 -26.85
N SER A 413 -23.65 -27.54 -26.90
CA SER A 413 -23.14 -28.64 -26.06
C SER A 413 -22.98 -28.26 -24.58
N ASP A 414 -23.00 -26.97 -24.28
CA ASP A 414 -22.89 -26.40 -22.93
C ASP A 414 -24.25 -26.17 -22.25
N ALA A 415 -25.35 -26.34 -22.98
CA ALA A 415 -26.71 -26.35 -22.42
C ALA A 415 -27.11 -27.78 -22.04
N THR A 416 -26.70 -28.22 -20.84
CA THR A 416 -26.89 -29.59 -20.35
C THR A 416 -28.02 -29.74 -19.33
N TYR A 417 -28.57 -28.64 -18.82
CA TYR A 417 -29.55 -28.67 -17.74
C TYR A 417 -30.99 -28.55 -18.24
N TYR A 418 -31.91 -29.21 -17.55
CA TYR A 418 -33.36 -29.08 -17.72
C TYR A 418 -33.98 -28.45 -16.47
N LYS A 419 -35.07 -27.71 -16.65
CA LYS A 419 -35.80 -27.09 -15.53
C LYS A 419 -36.87 -28.03 -15.00
N LEU A 420 -36.82 -28.33 -13.71
CA LEU A 420 -37.83 -29.11 -12.98
C LEU A 420 -39.08 -28.27 -12.71
N ALA A 421 -40.21 -28.94 -12.48
CA ALA A 421 -41.51 -28.34 -12.21
C ALA A 421 -41.52 -27.50 -10.92
N ASP A 422 -40.63 -27.80 -9.98
CA ASP A 422 -40.41 -27.01 -8.75
C ASP A 422 -39.52 -25.77 -8.96
N GLY A 423 -39.03 -25.56 -10.19
CA GLY A 423 -38.19 -24.44 -10.59
C GLY A 423 -36.68 -24.69 -10.49
N THR A 424 -36.23 -25.83 -9.95
CA THR A 424 -34.80 -26.20 -9.87
C THR A 424 -34.28 -26.76 -11.19
N PHE A 425 -32.97 -27.05 -11.29
CA PHE A 425 -32.33 -27.54 -12.51
C PHE A 425 -31.58 -28.86 -12.29
N THR A 426 -31.62 -29.75 -13.28
CA THR A 426 -30.96 -31.07 -13.27
C THR A 426 -30.31 -31.39 -14.62
N GLU A 427 -29.24 -32.17 -14.63
CA GLU A 427 -28.66 -32.75 -15.85
C GLU A 427 -29.35 -34.08 -16.25
N GLU A 428 -30.22 -34.61 -15.39
CA GLU A 428 -31.02 -35.79 -15.73
C GLU A 428 -31.98 -35.47 -16.89
N GLU A 429 -31.97 -36.33 -17.91
CA GLU A 429 -32.85 -36.16 -19.07
C GLU A 429 -34.28 -36.60 -18.73
N PRO A 430 -35.33 -35.88 -19.20
CA PRO A 430 -36.71 -36.29 -19.02
C PRO A 430 -36.95 -37.72 -19.51
N ALA A 431 -37.68 -38.53 -18.75
CA ALA A 431 -37.94 -39.92 -19.13
C ALA A 431 -38.89 -40.02 -20.34
N SER A 432 -39.68 -38.98 -20.60
CA SER A 432 -40.57 -38.85 -21.75
C SER A 432 -40.82 -37.38 -22.08
N ALA A 433 -41.41 -37.12 -23.25
CA ALA A 433 -41.77 -35.77 -23.68
C ALA A 433 -42.81 -35.09 -22.77
N ASP A 434 -43.59 -35.88 -22.01
CA ASP A 434 -44.66 -35.42 -21.13
C ASP A 434 -44.35 -35.67 -19.64
N ASP A 435 -43.06 -35.75 -19.26
CA ASP A 435 -42.64 -36.01 -17.88
C ASP A 435 -43.09 -34.88 -16.93
N PRO A 436 -43.98 -35.15 -15.96
CA PRO A 436 -44.57 -34.11 -15.10
C PRO A 436 -43.59 -33.52 -14.10
N ASN A 437 -42.39 -34.11 -13.94
CA ASN A 437 -41.37 -33.58 -13.04
C ASN A 437 -40.64 -32.37 -13.64
N TYR A 438 -40.80 -32.10 -14.95
CA TYR A 438 -40.12 -31.03 -15.66
C TYR A 438 -41.09 -29.89 -16.01
N ALA A 439 -40.61 -28.64 -15.91
CA ALA A 439 -41.35 -27.48 -16.36
C ALA A 439 -41.42 -27.41 -17.90
N ASP A 440 -40.37 -27.88 -18.56
CA ASP A 440 -40.25 -28.04 -20.01
C ASP A 440 -39.25 -29.16 -20.29
N THR A 441 -39.64 -30.14 -21.11
CA THR A 441 -38.82 -31.32 -21.46
C THR A 441 -37.89 -31.07 -22.66
N THR A 442 -38.03 -29.92 -23.34
CA THR A 442 -37.33 -29.58 -24.57
C THR A 442 -36.31 -28.46 -24.40
N THR A 443 -36.60 -27.48 -23.56
CA THR A 443 -35.68 -26.35 -23.33
C THR A 443 -34.51 -26.77 -22.45
N LYS A 444 -33.29 -26.57 -22.97
CA LYS A 444 -32.05 -26.76 -22.22
C LYS A 444 -31.46 -25.44 -21.75
N TYR A 445 -30.73 -25.51 -20.65
CA TYR A 445 -30.14 -24.38 -19.97
C TYR A 445 -28.63 -24.58 -19.79
N LYS A 446 -27.90 -23.49 -19.97
CA LYS A 446 -26.49 -23.37 -19.64
C LYS A 446 -26.36 -22.84 -18.23
N LYS A 447 -25.49 -23.46 -17.43
CA LYS A 447 -25.12 -23.00 -16.09
C LYS A 447 -24.02 -21.95 -16.16
N THR A 448 -24.21 -20.83 -15.49
CA THR A 448 -23.22 -19.79 -15.19
C THR A 448 -23.20 -19.55 -13.68
N GLN A 449 -22.10 -19.02 -13.13
CA GLN A 449 -22.07 -18.57 -11.75
C GLN A 449 -22.12 -17.05 -11.73
N THR A 450 -22.96 -16.50 -10.87
CA THR A 450 -23.14 -15.05 -10.73
C THR A 450 -22.81 -14.65 -9.30
N ALA A 451 -21.91 -13.68 -9.17
CA ALA A 451 -21.62 -13.03 -7.90
C ALA A 451 -22.64 -11.90 -7.71
N THR A 452 -23.46 -12.00 -6.67
CA THR A 452 -24.44 -10.96 -6.34
C THR A 452 -24.01 -10.27 -5.07
N THR A 453 -23.70 -8.97 -5.17
CA THR A 453 -23.54 -8.10 -4.00
C THR A 453 -24.91 -7.85 -3.38
N LYS A 454 -25.07 -8.24 -2.12
CA LYS A 454 -26.29 -7.94 -1.36
C LYS A 454 -26.01 -6.72 -0.48
N ASP A 455 -26.19 -5.52 -1.06
CA ASP A 455 -26.11 -4.25 -0.35
C ASP A 455 -27.18 -4.16 0.72
N THR A 456 -26.80 -3.80 1.95
CA THR A 456 -27.76 -3.71 3.03
C THR A 456 -27.33 -2.79 4.17
N SER A 457 -28.34 -2.28 4.89
CA SER A 457 -28.30 -1.02 5.63
C SER A 457 -27.49 -1.05 6.94
N THR A 458 -27.42 0.10 7.61
CA THR A 458 -26.70 0.33 8.88
C THR A 458 -27.13 -0.56 10.05
N ASP A 459 -28.24 -1.29 9.96
CA ASP A 459 -28.89 -1.98 11.09
C ASP A 459 -28.67 -3.50 11.13
N GLY A 460 -27.71 -4.02 10.37
CA GLY A 460 -27.39 -5.45 10.33
C GLY A 460 -28.27 -6.22 9.34
N VAL A 461 -27.72 -7.31 8.83
CA VAL A 461 -28.17 -7.89 7.57
C VAL A 461 -28.38 -9.39 7.67
N THR A 462 -29.48 -9.82 7.07
CA THR A 462 -29.80 -11.21 6.76
C THR A 462 -29.53 -11.46 5.28
N VAL A 463 -28.53 -12.29 4.97
CA VAL A 463 -28.12 -12.59 3.58
C VAL A 463 -28.52 -14.02 3.23
N SER A 464 -29.30 -14.20 2.17
CA SER A 464 -29.67 -15.53 1.67
C SER A 464 -28.87 -15.94 0.42
N CYS A 465 -28.49 -17.22 0.37
CA CYS A 465 -27.86 -17.89 -0.75
C CYS A 465 -28.57 -19.21 -1.03
N GLU A 466 -29.08 -19.38 -2.26
CA GLU A 466 -29.50 -20.70 -2.72
C GLU A 466 -28.28 -21.58 -2.98
N VAL A 467 -28.39 -22.87 -2.64
CA VAL A 467 -27.36 -23.86 -2.90
C VAL A 467 -27.36 -24.22 -4.39
N GLY A 468 -26.20 -24.06 -5.01
CA GLY A 468 -25.96 -24.42 -6.40
C GLY A 468 -26.15 -25.91 -6.68
N THR A 469 -26.18 -26.24 -7.96
CA THR A 469 -26.32 -27.60 -8.49
C THR A 469 -25.17 -28.53 -8.12
N ASP A 470 -24.01 -27.98 -7.77
CA ASP A 470 -22.85 -28.69 -7.22
C ASP A 470 -22.94 -28.93 -5.69
N GLY A 471 -24.03 -28.48 -5.07
CA GLY A 471 -24.23 -28.54 -3.63
C GLY A 471 -23.46 -27.47 -2.87
N ILE A 472 -23.03 -26.38 -3.52
CA ILE A 472 -22.22 -25.32 -2.91
C ILE A 472 -23.03 -24.03 -2.73
N ALA A 473 -22.84 -23.38 -1.58
CA ALA A 473 -23.22 -21.99 -1.36
C ALA A 473 -22.01 -21.24 -0.79
N VAL A 474 -21.77 -20.00 -1.23
CA VAL A 474 -20.58 -19.23 -0.83
C VAL A 474 -20.97 -17.84 -0.34
N PHE A 475 -20.44 -17.46 0.81
CA PHE A 475 -20.55 -16.13 1.41
C PHE A 475 -19.15 -15.52 1.51
N LYS A 476 -18.85 -14.48 0.73
CA LYS A 476 -17.56 -13.77 0.74
C LYS A 476 -17.65 -12.40 1.40
N GLY A 477 -16.51 -11.91 1.87
CA GLY A 477 -16.39 -10.57 2.46
C GLY A 477 -16.67 -10.56 3.95
N LEU A 478 -16.45 -11.68 4.63
CA LEU A 478 -16.69 -11.80 6.06
C LEU A 478 -15.48 -11.28 6.83
N GLY A 479 -15.75 -10.49 7.87
CA GLY A 479 -14.76 -10.01 8.80
C GLY A 479 -14.65 -10.91 10.04
N LYS A 480 -13.94 -10.42 11.06
CA LYS A 480 -14.00 -11.02 12.40
C LYS A 480 -15.37 -10.75 13.02
N GLY A 481 -16.00 -11.78 13.56
CA GLY A 481 -17.34 -11.68 14.14
C GLY A 481 -17.97 -13.03 14.46
N THR A 482 -19.14 -12.99 15.08
CA THR A 482 -19.98 -14.18 15.32
C THR A 482 -21.14 -14.19 14.34
N TYR A 483 -21.36 -15.35 13.73
CA TYR A 483 -22.29 -15.56 12.64
C TYR A 483 -23.20 -16.75 12.93
N THR A 484 -24.41 -16.71 12.39
CA THR A 484 -25.37 -17.81 12.43
C THR A 484 -25.79 -18.15 11.01
N LEU A 485 -25.64 -19.42 10.64
CA LEU A 485 -26.08 -19.97 9.38
C LEU A 485 -27.35 -20.80 9.59
N THR A 486 -28.45 -20.41 8.94
CA THR A 486 -29.78 -21.04 9.08
C THR A 486 -30.19 -21.63 7.75
N GLU A 487 -30.65 -22.89 7.72
CA GLU A 487 -31.29 -23.45 6.51
C GLU A 487 -32.71 -22.88 6.37
N SER A 488 -32.85 -21.81 5.60
CA SER A 488 -34.12 -21.09 5.41
C SER A 488 -35.09 -21.84 4.50
N LYS A 489 -34.57 -22.67 3.60
CA LYS A 489 -35.34 -23.56 2.74
C LYS A 489 -34.69 -24.94 2.74
N THR A 490 -35.42 -25.94 3.21
CA THR A 490 -34.96 -27.33 3.24
C THR A 490 -35.23 -28.01 1.90
N PRO A 491 -34.28 -28.81 1.37
CA PRO A 491 -34.50 -29.63 0.19
C PRO A 491 -35.71 -30.56 0.33
N THR A 492 -36.44 -30.75 -0.77
CA THR A 492 -37.61 -31.64 -0.82
C THR A 492 -37.26 -33.06 -0.33
N ASN A 493 -38.10 -33.63 0.55
CA ASN A 493 -37.93 -34.95 1.18
C ASN A 493 -36.85 -35.04 2.28
N TYR A 494 -36.30 -33.93 2.76
CA TYR A 494 -35.32 -33.90 3.85
C TYR A 494 -35.86 -33.17 5.08
N ASN A 495 -35.25 -33.42 6.24
CA ASN A 495 -35.53 -32.67 7.46
C ASN A 495 -34.66 -31.41 7.53
N THR A 496 -35.23 -30.31 8.05
CA THR A 496 -34.51 -29.07 8.34
C THR A 496 -33.48 -29.30 9.44
N ILE A 497 -32.30 -28.70 9.30
CA ILE A 497 -31.26 -28.73 10.33
C ILE A 497 -31.38 -27.55 11.31
N GLU A 498 -30.85 -27.73 12.52
CA GLU A 498 -30.72 -26.63 13.48
C GLU A 498 -29.73 -25.57 12.97
N PRO A 499 -29.91 -24.28 13.33
CA PRO A 499 -28.95 -23.23 12.99
C PRO A 499 -27.54 -23.54 13.49
N ILE A 500 -26.53 -23.19 12.69
CA ILE A 500 -25.12 -23.38 13.01
C ILE A 500 -24.52 -22.03 13.41
N GLU A 501 -24.03 -21.93 14.63
CA GLU A 501 -23.30 -20.77 15.12
C GLU A 501 -21.79 -20.97 14.98
N PHE A 502 -21.09 -19.93 14.52
CA PHE A 502 -19.63 -19.95 14.42
C PHE A 502 -19.05 -18.55 14.61
N THR A 503 -17.84 -18.48 15.15
CA THR A 503 -17.09 -17.23 15.31
C THR A 503 -15.86 -17.26 14.43
N ILE A 504 -15.76 -16.29 13.51
CA ILE A 504 -14.53 -15.99 12.78
C ILE A 504 -13.68 -15.07 13.65
N GLY A 505 -12.45 -15.50 13.93
CA GLY A 505 -11.45 -14.76 14.70
C GLY A 505 -10.05 -14.95 14.13
N THR A 506 -9.03 -14.66 14.93
CA THR A 506 -7.62 -14.83 14.53
C THR A 506 -6.81 -15.73 15.50
N GLY A 507 -7.51 -16.58 16.26
CA GLY A 507 -6.97 -17.66 17.11
C GLY A 507 -6.20 -17.21 18.35
N THR A 508 -5.06 -16.54 18.17
CA THR A 508 -4.15 -16.03 19.23
C THR A 508 -3.17 -14.98 18.70
N THR A 509 -3.13 -14.78 17.39
CA THR A 509 -2.21 -13.90 16.67
C THR A 509 -3.02 -12.86 15.90
N GLN A 510 -2.56 -11.61 15.87
CA GLN A 510 -3.17 -10.59 15.02
C GLN A 510 -2.82 -10.85 13.54
N PRO A 511 -3.54 -10.25 12.57
CA PRO A 511 -3.11 -10.27 11.18
C PRO A 511 -1.71 -9.64 11.03
N ASP A 512 -0.98 -10.03 9.99
CA ASP A 512 0.31 -9.45 9.62
C ASP A 512 0.39 -9.17 8.11
N MET A 513 1.53 -8.66 7.64
CA MET A 513 1.70 -8.28 6.22
C MET A 513 1.67 -9.46 5.23
N THR A 514 1.69 -10.70 5.72
CA THR A 514 1.71 -11.93 4.92
C THR A 514 0.43 -12.73 5.01
N SER A 515 -0.31 -12.66 6.12
CA SER A 515 -1.58 -13.39 6.29
C SER A 515 -2.45 -12.81 7.40
N ALA A 516 -3.74 -13.13 7.35
CA ALA A 516 -4.71 -12.72 8.37
C ALA A 516 -4.76 -13.62 9.61
N ASN A 517 -4.13 -14.80 9.55
CA ASN A 517 -4.18 -15.83 10.61
C ASN A 517 -5.59 -16.17 11.09
N TRP A 518 -6.54 -16.34 10.17
CA TRP A 518 -7.94 -16.59 10.49
C TRP A 518 -8.16 -17.89 11.28
N SER A 519 -9.21 -17.93 12.10
CA SER A 519 -9.66 -19.11 12.84
C SER A 519 -11.18 -19.15 12.93
N ILE A 520 -11.78 -20.35 12.92
CA ILE A 520 -13.18 -20.53 13.27
C ILE A 520 -13.31 -21.30 14.59
N THR A 521 -14.22 -20.83 15.46
CA THR A 521 -14.73 -21.58 16.61
C THR A 521 -16.20 -21.92 16.36
N SER A 522 -16.56 -23.20 16.40
CA SER A 522 -17.92 -23.71 16.23
C SER A 522 -18.03 -25.11 16.83
N ASP A 523 -19.25 -25.55 17.13
CA ASP A 523 -19.53 -26.96 17.42
C ASP A 523 -19.45 -27.84 16.16
N GLU A 524 -19.62 -27.22 14.99
CA GLU A 524 -19.44 -27.86 13.69
C GLU A 524 -17.97 -27.88 13.26
N THR A 525 -17.62 -28.86 12.43
CA THR A 525 -16.26 -28.97 11.90
C THR A 525 -16.11 -28.14 10.62
N PHE A 526 -15.25 -27.12 10.69
CA PHE A 526 -14.79 -26.38 9.52
C PHE A 526 -13.42 -26.89 9.07
N SER A 527 -13.20 -26.89 7.76
CA SER A 527 -11.92 -27.14 7.12
C SER A 527 -11.49 -25.92 6.30
N GLU A 528 -10.23 -25.82 5.92
CA GLU A 528 -9.73 -24.75 5.06
C GLU A 528 -9.49 -25.28 3.65
N ALA A 529 -10.05 -24.60 2.65
CA ALA A 529 -9.77 -24.86 1.24
C ALA A 529 -9.99 -23.60 0.41
N ASP A 530 -9.16 -23.37 -0.60
CA ASP A 530 -9.26 -22.25 -1.54
C ASP A 530 -9.27 -20.85 -0.88
N ASN A 531 -8.57 -20.68 0.26
CA ASN A 531 -8.60 -19.47 1.10
C ASN A 531 -9.99 -19.18 1.70
N MET A 532 -10.78 -20.22 1.96
CA MET A 532 -12.12 -20.14 2.55
C MET A 532 -12.26 -21.16 3.67
N PHE A 533 -13.19 -20.89 4.59
CA PHE A 533 -13.64 -21.88 5.55
C PHE A 533 -14.78 -22.70 4.97
N VAL A 534 -14.63 -24.02 4.97
CA VAL A 534 -15.58 -24.97 4.40
C VAL A 534 -16.28 -25.75 5.50
N VAL A 535 -17.61 -25.67 5.54
CA VAL A 535 -18.47 -26.51 6.39
C VAL A 535 -19.29 -27.45 5.53
N THR A 536 -19.33 -28.72 5.91
CA THR A 536 -20.18 -29.72 5.23
C THR A 536 -21.45 -29.95 6.02
N ILE A 537 -22.59 -29.64 5.43
CA ILE A 537 -23.90 -29.72 6.07
C ILE A 537 -24.71 -30.88 5.50
N LYS A 538 -25.01 -31.85 6.35
CA LYS A 538 -25.70 -33.09 5.98
C LYS A 538 -27.20 -33.02 6.32
N ASN A 539 -28.08 -33.26 5.35
CA ASN A 539 -29.50 -33.47 5.64
C ASN A 539 -29.86 -34.95 5.59
N VAL A 540 -30.73 -35.35 6.52
CA VAL A 540 -31.28 -36.70 6.62
C VAL A 540 -32.65 -36.72 5.97
N LYS A 541 -32.97 -37.80 5.23
CA LYS A 541 -34.29 -37.92 4.59
C LYS A 541 -35.41 -37.94 5.63
N GLY A 542 -36.51 -37.28 5.30
CA GLY A 542 -37.74 -37.34 6.08
C GLY A 542 -38.28 -38.77 6.14
N SER A 543 -38.76 -39.18 7.30
CA SER A 543 -39.43 -40.48 7.42
C SER A 543 -40.80 -40.39 6.78
N THR A 544 -41.10 -41.24 5.80
CA THR A 544 -42.49 -41.63 5.59
C THR A 544 -42.86 -42.52 6.77
N LEU A 545 -43.81 -42.06 7.60
CA LEU A 545 -44.51 -43.00 8.50
C LEU A 545 -44.99 -44.16 7.61
N PRO A 546 -44.75 -45.44 7.98
CA PRO A 546 -45.33 -46.53 7.22
C PRO A 546 -46.83 -46.28 7.16
N GLU A 547 -47.38 -46.12 5.96
CA GLU A 547 -48.83 -46.11 5.79
C GLU A 547 -49.33 -47.43 6.37
N THR A 548 -49.92 -47.37 7.56
CA THR A 548 -50.64 -48.50 8.16
C THR A 548 -51.91 -48.70 7.34
N GLY A 549 -51.77 -49.29 6.16
CA GLY A 549 -52.86 -49.44 5.20
C GLY A 549 -52.67 -50.50 4.11
N GLY A 550 -51.47 -51.07 3.91
CA GLY A 550 -51.22 -52.00 2.80
C GLY A 550 -50.94 -53.47 3.17
N ILE A 551 -50.04 -53.69 4.14
CA ILE A 551 -49.51 -55.04 4.43
C ILE A 551 -50.18 -55.71 5.63
N GLY A 552 -50.61 -54.95 6.65
CA GLY A 552 -51.27 -55.49 7.84
C GLY A 552 -52.62 -56.17 7.55
N THR A 553 -53.41 -55.62 6.63
CA THR A 553 -54.74 -56.16 6.28
C THR A 553 -54.66 -57.47 5.50
N LYS A 554 -53.62 -57.68 4.69
CA LYS A 554 -53.42 -58.94 3.94
C LYS A 554 -53.07 -60.11 4.85
N LEU A 555 -52.31 -59.87 5.93
CA LEU A 555 -52.00 -60.89 6.92
C LEU A 555 -53.26 -61.30 7.71
N PHE A 556 -54.15 -60.35 8.03
CA PHE A 556 -55.43 -60.65 8.68
C PHE A 556 -56.41 -61.45 7.81
N TYR A 557 -56.49 -61.22 6.49
CA TYR A 557 -57.30 -62.05 5.60
C TYR A 557 -56.76 -63.48 5.45
N LEU A 558 -55.43 -63.64 5.44
CA LEU A 558 -54.81 -64.95 5.31
C LEU A 558 -55.04 -65.82 6.56
N PHE A 559 -54.83 -65.26 7.75
CA PHE A 559 -55.10 -65.96 9.02
C PHE A 559 -56.59 -66.08 9.34
N GLY A 560 -57.39 -65.05 9.06
CA GLY A 560 -58.84 -65.05 9.24
C GLY A 560 -59.56 -66.04 8.32
N GLY A 561 -59.10 -66.19 7.07
CA GLY A 561 -59.61 -67.20 6.14
C GLY A 561 -59.29 -68.63 6.61
N MET A 562 -58.09 -68.86 7.14
CA MET A 562 -57.69 -70.17 7.69
C MET A 562 -58.50 -70.55 8.94
N LEU A 563 -58.77 -69.58 9.82
CA LEU A 563 -59.63 -69.78 10.99
C LEU A 563 -61.10 -70.03 10.62
N ALA A 564 -61.64 -69.34 9.59
CA ALA A 564 -63.01 -69.55 9.13
C ALA A 564 -63.22 -70.94 8.50
N VAL A 565 -62.25 -71.42 7.73
CA VAL A 565 -62.27 -72.79 7.17
C VAL A 565 -62.15 -73.83 8.29
N GLY A 566 -61.26 -73.62 9.27
CA GLY A 566 -61.14 -74.50 10.44
C GLY A 566 -62.44 -74.58 11.27
N SER A 567 -63.12 -73.44 11.44
CA SER A 567 -64.40 -73.36 12.16
C SER A 567 -65.50 -74.13 11.42
N GLY A 568 -65.55 -74.03 10.09
CA GLY A 568 -66.51 -74.78 9.26
C GLY A 568 -66.35 -76.29 9.35
N VAL A 569 -65.10 -76.79 9.37
CA VAL A 569 -64.81 -78.23 9.50
C VAL A 569 -65.22 -78.77 10.88
N VAL A 570 -64.99 -78.01 11.96
CA VAL A 570 -65.40 -78.38 13.33
C VAL A 570 -66.92 -78.38 13.49
N LEU A 571 -67.63 -77.44 12.86
CA LEU A 571 -69.10 -77.38 12.87
C LEU A 571 -69.72 -78.54 12.08
N VAL A 572 -69.15 -78.92 10.94
CA VAL A 572 -69.63 -80.06 10.14
C VAL A 572 -69.36 -81.40 10.83
N THR A 573 -68.23 -81.54 11.52
CA THR A 573 -67.92 -82.75 12.31
C THR A 573 -68.80 -82.86 13.55
N LYS A 574 -69.08 -81.77 14.28
CA LYS A 574 -70.07 -81.78 15.37
C LYS A 574 -71.48 -82.10 14.89
N LYS A 575 -71.91 -81.60 13.72
CA LYS A 575 -73.25 -81.87 13.16
C LYS A 575 -73.38 -83.32 12.65
N ARG A 576 -72.29 -83.98 12.23
CA ARG A 576 -72.28 -85.41 11.90
C ARG A 576 -72.27 -86.31 13.13
N MET A 577 -71.57 -85.93 14.21
CA MET A 577 -71.56 -86.69 15.46
C MET A 577 -72.92 -86.65 16.19
N ALA A 578 -73.64 -85.53 16.11
CA ALA A 578 -75.00 -85.43 16.66
C ALA A 578 -76.05 -86.31 15.96
N ASN A 579 -75.75 -86.89 14.79
CA ASN A 579 -76.64 -87.80 14.06
C ASN A 579 -76.30 -89.28 14.28
N ILE A 580 -75.32 -89.61 15.14
CA ILE A 580 -74.91 -90.99 15.43
C ILE A 580 -75.43 -91.49 16.80
N GLU A 581 -75.93 -90.62 17.67
CA GLU A 581 -76.70 -91.03 18.86
C GLU A 581 -78.19 -90.80 18.60
N LYS A 582 -78.85 -91.88 18.18
CA LYS A 582 -80.30 -92.04 18.22
C LYS A 582 -80.62 -93.33 18.94
#